data_AF-A0A3D3FXG4-F1
#
_entry.id   AF-A0A3D3FXG4-F1
#
_cell.length_a   1.000
_cell.length_b   1.000
_cell.length_c   1.000
_cell.angle_alpha   90.00
_cell.angle_beta   90.00
_cell.angle_gamma   90.00
#
_symmetry.space_group_name_H-M   'P 1'
#
loop_
_entity.id
_entity.type
_entity.pdbx_description
1 polymer ?
#
loop_
_entity_poly.entity_id
_entity_poly.type
_entity_poly.pdbx_seq_one_letter_code
_entity_poly.pdbx_strand_id
1 'polypeptide(L)'
;DIEKICATEISMFGSAPFEHYTFMTMATGNSYGGLEHPNSTSLITPRDDLPKADEPEEPSKDYQRFLGLCSHEYFHSWLVKFIRPENFADYDLNKEGYTSLLWIFEGFTSYYDDLILLRSGVIKQESYLELLKAQIDRYLQNPGRFVQTVAESSFDAWVKFYRQDENSNNAGTSYYNKGCLVALCLDLGLRLRGSSLDALMRKLYENTQNGIQVNERTIYDLCEQLTGDKWIEQINYLINTTDELPLEQLLPEFGLSYSLKNDKSLPFGLKLADKAEGVVVQTVRRDGVGSKAGLSAHDIIIAIDGLKATTKLIEKYAKQQGNYSLLAFRRDELMQFEVQGGSTDLTTVELKVDNQAKIETWLNV
;
A
#
# COMPACT_ATOMS: atom_id res chain seq x y z
N ASP A 1 -2.34 -21.84 11.07
CA ASP A 1 -1.85 -20.88 10.05
C ASP A 1 -0.64 -20.08 10.49
N ILE A 2 -0.71 -19.36 11.63
CA ILE A 2 0.42 -18.56 12.14
C ILE A 2 1.73 -19.37 12.22
N GLU A 3 1.71 -20.60 12.71
CA GLU A 3 2.91 -21.46 12.74
C GLU A 3 3.52 -21.70 11.35
N LYS A 4 2.68 -21.90 10.31
CA LYS A 4 3.15 -22.07 8.93
C LYS A 4 3.81 -20.79 8.41
N ILE A 5 3.19 -19.64 8.67
CA ILE A 5 3.72 -18.31 8.32
C ILE A 5 5.09 -18.10 8.98
N CYS A 6 5.17 -18.29 10.30
CA CYS A 6 6.40 -18.13 11.05
C CYS A 6 7.51 -19.06 10.55
N ALA A 7 7.19 -20.34 10.30
CA ALA A 7 8.16 -21.30 9.78
C ALA A 7 8.69 -20.92 8.39
N THR A 8 7.83 -20.39 7.51
CA THR A 8 8.22 -19.93 6.18
C THR A 8 9.19 -18.74 6.26
N GLU A 9 8.92 -17.75 7.12
CA GLU A 9 9.83 -16.62 7.31
C GLU A 9 11.18 -17.03 7.91
N ILE A 10 11.17 -17.88 8.95
CA ILE A 10 12.41 -18.42 9.53
C ILE A 10 13.23 -19.16 8.46
N SER A 11 12.56 -19.97 7.63
CA SER A 11 13.21 -20.69 6.53
C SER A 11 13.81 -19.75 5.48
N MET A 12 13.09 -18.68 5.13
CA MET A 12 13.55 -17.67 4.17
C MET A 12 14.85 -16.98 4.61
N PHE A 13 14.97 -16.65 5.90
CA PHE A 13 16.16 -16.01 6.49
C PHE A 13 17.21 -17.01 7.00
N GLY A 14 16.87 -18.29 7.14
CA GLY A 14 17.72 -19.36 7.64
C GLY A 14 17.84 -19.46 9.17
N SER A 15 17.48 -18.41 9.91
CA SER A 15 17.39 -18.39 11.38
C SER A 15 16.55 -17.22 11.88
N ALA A 16 16.05 -17.34 13.11
CA ALA A 16 15.34 -16.25 13.80
C ALA A 16 16.30 -15.41 14.67
N PRO A 17 16.07 -14.09 14.80
CA PRO A 17 16.81 -13.22 15.71
C PRO A 17 16.29 -13.27 17.17
N PHE A 18 15.45 -14.25 17.50
CA PHE A 18 14.83 -14.45 18.82
C PHE A 18 14.70 -15.95 19.15
N GLU A 19 14.54 -16.27 20.43
CA GLU A 19 14.32 -17.65 20.90
C GLU A 19 12.82 -17.99 21.05
N HIS A 20 12.01 -16.99 21.39
CA HIS A 20 10.57 -17.09 21.59
C HIS A 20 9.87 -15.87 21.01
N TYR A 21 8.63 -16.00 20.55
CA TYR A 21 7.84 -14.89 20.03
C TYR A 21 6.41 -14.92 20.54
N THR A 22 5.84 -13.76 20.88
CA THR A 22 4.46 -13.64 21.39
C THR A 22 3.62 -12.66 20.57
N PHE A 23 2.45 -13.11 20.10
CA PHE A 23 1.43 -12.26 19.49
C PHE A 23 0.43 -11.81 20.55
N MET A 24 0.51 -10.54 20.99
CA MET A 24 -0.39 -9.99 22.01
C MET A 24 -1.59 -9.32 21.34
N THR A 25 -2.72 -10.02 21.25
CA THR A 25 -3.87 -9.56 20.45
C THR A 25 -5.03 -9.01 21.28
N MET A 26 -5.43 -7.78 20.99
CA MET A 26 -6.67 -7.15 21.49
C MET A 26 -7.76 -7.17 20.41
N ALA A 27 -8.83 -7.94 20.66
CA ALA A 27 -9.99 -8.00 19.76
C ALA A 27 -11.03 -6.91 20.08
N THR A 28 -11.34 -6.06 19.12
CA THR A 28 -12.29 -4.93 19.25
C THR A 28 -13.46 -5.04 18.25
N GLY A 29 -14.33 -4.03 18.19
CA GLY A 29 -15.39 -4.00 17.19
C GLY A 29 -14.92 -3.62 15.78
N ASN A 30 -13.93 -2.72 15.66
CA ASN A 30 -13.55 -2.12 14.38
C ASN A 30 -12.13 -1.53 14.31
N SER A 31 -11.30 -1.67 15.35
CA SER A 31 -9.95 -1.10 15.36
C SER A 31 -8.94 -2.09 14.79
N TYR A 32 -7.98 -1.58 14.01
CA TYR A 32 -6.98 -2.38 13.31
C TYR A 32 -5.60 -1.73 13.42
N GLY A 33 -4.54 -2.50 13.70
CA GLY A 33 -3.16 -2.05 13.74
C GLY A 33 -2.23 -3.01 14.47
N GLY A 34 -0.93 -2.85 14.27
CA GLY A 34 0.11 -3.61 14.95
C GLY A 34 1.26 -2.70 15.37
N LEU A 35 2.11 -3.22 16.26
CA LEU A 35 3.37 -2.60 16.65
C LEU A 35 4.39 -3.69 16.95
N GLU A 36 5.51 -3.62 16.25
CA GLU A 36 6.54 -4.63 16.24
C GLU A 36 7.49 -4.49 17.44
N HIS A 37 7.92 -5.62 18.00
CA HIS A 37 8.96 -5.71 19.02
C HIS A 37 9.96 -6.82 18.66
N PRO A 38 11.18 -6.82 19.24
CA PRO A 38 12.21 -7.79 18.83
C PRO A 38 11.82 -9.27 18.97
N ASN A 39 10.90 -9.57 19.89
CA ASN A 39 10.43 -10.92 20.21
C ASN A 39 8.93 -10.97 20.57
N SER A 40 8.16 -9.97 20.14
CA SER A 40 6.70 -9.94 20.33
C SER A 40 6.06 -8.88 19.43
N THR A 41 4.74 -8.84 19.38
CA THR A 41 4.00 -7.73 18.76
C THR A 41 2.73 -7.42 19.55
N SER A 42 2.32 -6.16 19.54
CA SER A 42 1.05 -5.70 20.10
C SER A 42 0.04 -5.48 18.97
N LEU A 43 -0.99 -6.33 18.88
CA LEU A 43 -1.99 -6.29 17.82
C LEU A 43 -3.34 -5.77 18.33
N ILE A 44 -4.02 -4.99 17.51
CA ILE A 44 -5.43 -4.65 17.67
C ILE A 44 -6.16 -4.99 16.38
N THR A 45 -7.27 -5.73 16.48
CA THR A 45 -8.00 -6.19 15.30
C THR A 45 -9.51 -6.24 15.56
N PRO A 46 -10.38 -6.05 14.54
CA PRO A 46 -11.79 -6.36 14.67
C PRO A 46 -11.98 -7.84 15.04
N ARG A 47 -12.98 -8.13 15.87
CA ARG A 47 -13.26 -9.49 16.37
C ARG A 47 -13.63 -10.45 15.24
N ASP A 48 -14.25 -9.94 14.18
CA ASP A 48 -14.63 -10.74 13.02
C ASP A 48 -13.43 -11.20 12.17
N ASP A 49 -12.25 -10.62 12.39
CA ASP A 49 -10.99 -11.05 11.75
C ASP A 49 -10.39 -12.28 12.42
N LEU A 50 -10.87 -12.66 13.60
CA LEU A 50 -10.42 -13.87 14.28
C LEU A 50 -11.19 -15.08 13.76
N PRO A 51 -10.53 -16.25 13.64
CA PRO A 51 -11.14 -17.42 13.05
C PRO A 51 -12.33 -17.88 13.88
N LYS A 52 -13.41 -18.26 13.19
CA LYS A 52 -14.63 -18.78 13.82
C LYS A 52 -14.58 -20.29 13.91
N ALA A 53 -15.50 -20.89 14.67
CA ALA A 53 -15.55 -22.35 14.82
C ALA A 53 -15.83 -23.07 13.49
N ASP A 54 -16.45 -22.37 12.53
CA ASP A 54 -16.77 -22.79 11.18
C ASP A 54 -15.84 -22.16 10.12
N GLU A 55 -14.62 -21.75 10.52
CA GLU A 55 -13.64 -21.19 9.59
C GLU A 55 -13.34 -22.18 8.44
N PRO A 56 -13.40 -21.74 7.18
CA PRO A 56 -13.05 -22.57 6.02
C PRO A 56 -11.57 -23.00 6.03
N GLU A 57 -11.25 -24.05 5.26
CA GLU A 57 -9.88 -24.55 5.11
C GLU A 57 -8.92 -23.48 4.54
N GLU A 58 -9.35 -22.76 3.51
CA GLU A 58 -8.69 -21.52 3.12
C GLU A 58 -9.30 -20.39 3.93
N PRO A 59 -8.50 -19.62 4.71
CA PRO A 59 -8.98 -18.54 5.55
C PRO A 59 -9.94 -17.59 4.83
N SER A 60 -11.02 -17.20 5.51
CA SER A 60 -11.93 -16.15 5.04
C SER A 60 -11.19 -14.82 4.86
N LYS A 61 -11.75 -13.88 4.07
CA LYS A 61 -11.10 -12.57 3.84
C LYS A 61 -10.82 -11.78 5.10
N ASP A 62 -11.67 -11.92 6.12
CA ASP A 62 -11.45 -11.27 7.41
C ASP A 62 -10.32 -11.95 8.19
N TYR A 63 -10.25 -13.29 8.19
CA TYR A 63 -9.13 -14.00 8.83
C TYR A 63 -7.81 -13.82 8.07
N GLN A 64 -7.82 -13.77 6.73
CA GLN A 64 -6.65 -13.41 5.92
C GLN A 64 -6.10 -12.02 6.31
N ARG A 65 -6.97 -11.05 6.61
CA ARG A 65 -6.56 -9.71 7.07
C ARG A 65 -5.79 -9.79 8.41
N PHE A 66 -6.26 -10.58 9.38
CA PHE A 66 -5.52 -10.80 10.62
C PHE A 66 -4.21 -11.58 10.42
N LEU A 67 -4.21 -12.58 9.54
CA LEU A 67 -3.00 -13.34 9.22
C LEU A 67 -1.96 -12.47 8.52
N GLY A 68 -2.37 -11.59 7.61
CA GLY A 68 -1.52 -10.58 6.98
C GLY A 68 -0.91 -9.64 8.01
N LEU A 69 -1.70 -9.17 9.00
CA LEU A 69 -1.18 -8.40 10.12
C LEU A 69 -0.13 -9.18 10.93
N CYS A 70 -0.40 -10.44 11.25
CA CYS A 70 0.58 -11.27 11.97
C CYS A 70 1.87 -11.47 11.17
N SER A 71 1.75 -11.73 9.86
CA SER A 71 2.87 -11.88 8.92
C SER A 71 3.73 -10.60 8.88
N HIS A 72 3.09 -9.45 8.69
CA HIS A 72 3.73 -8.13 8.70
C HIS A 72 4.56 -7.89 9.97
N GLU A 73 3.90 -8.05 11.12
CA GLU A 73 4.51 -7.74 12.42
C GLU A 73 5.56 -8.78 12.84
N TYR A 74 5.45 -10.02 12.36
CA TYR A 74 6.46 -11.05 12.59
C TYR A 74 7.70 -10.82 11.72
N PHE A 75 7.52 -10.48 10.44
CA PHE A 75 8.60 -10.13 9.52
C PHE A 75 9.42 -8.95 10.03
N HIS A 76 8.75 -8.02 10.72
CA HIS A 76 9.38 -6.91 11.40
C HIS A 76 10.42 -7.29 12.47
N SER A 77 10.40 -8.53 12.97
CA SER A 77 11.47 -9.04 13.84
C SER A 77 12.83 -9.03 13.15
N TRP A 78 12.87 -9.37 11.85
CA TRP A 78 14.06 -9.20 11.01
C TRP A 78 14.18 -7.76 10.54
N LEU A 79 13.11 -7.15 10.03
CA LEU A 79 13.13 -5.84 9.39
C LEU A 79 11.95 -4.99 9.88
N VAL A 80 12.01 -4.22 10.97
CA VAL A 80 13.10 -3.30 11.30
C VAL A 80 13.80 -3.60 12.63
N LYS A 81 13.41 -4.64 13.36
CA LYS A 81 13.95 -4.85 14.72
C LYS A 81 15.37 -5.38 14.74
N PHE A 82 15.78 -6.23 13.82
CA PHE A 82 17.17 -6.67 13.75
C PHE A 82 17.96 -5.81 12.77
N ILE A 83 17.54 -5.82 11.50
CA ILE A 83 18.03 -5.02 10.38
C ILE A 83 17.35 -3.66 10.46
N ARG A 84 18.10 -2.56 10.57
CA ARG A 84 17.54 -1.22 10.71
C ARG A 84 18.41 -0.15 10.03
N PRO A 85 17.88 1.06 9.81
CA PRO A 85 18.72 2.20 9.45
C PRO A 85 19.82 2.42 10.48
N GLU A 86 21.02 2.82 10.04
CA GLU A 86 22.14 3.17 10.94
C GLU A 86 21.72 4.21 11.99
N ASN A 87 20.90 5.19 11.61
CA ASN A 87 20.42 6.23 12.53
C ASN A 87 19.35 5.76 13.53
N PHE A 88 18.87 4.51 13.43
CA PHE A 88 17.97 3.85 14.38
C PHE A 88 18.68 2.80 15.25
N ALA A 89 20.01 2.68 15.15
CA ALA A 89 20.79 1.86 16.07
C ALA A 89 20.70 2.40 17.51
N ASP A 90 20.81 3.73 17.66
CA ASP A 90 20.67 4.45 18.93
C ASP A 90 19.59 5.53 18.83
N TYR A 91 18.37 5.21 19.27
CA TYR A 91 17.23 6.14 19.19
C TYR A 91 17.39 7.35 20.12
N ASP A 92 17.21 8.56 19.58
CA ASP A 92 16.93 9.77 20.38
C ASP A 92 15.41 10.03 20.40
N LEU A 93 14.75 9.54 21.44
CA LEU A 93 13.29 9.61 21.59
C LEU A 93 12.77 11.01 21.96
N ASN A 94 13.63 12.03 22.03
CA ASN A 94 13.23 13.42 22.32
C ASN A 94 13.01 14.26 21.05
N LYS A 95 13.25 13.72 19.86
CA LYS A 95 13.11 14.42 18.59
C LYS A 95 12.73 13.45 17.47
N GLU A 96 12.37 13.99 16.32
CA GLU A 96 12.08 13.23 15.11
C GLU A 96 13.33 12.51 14.58
N GLY A 97 13.20 11.20 14.36
CA GLY A 97 14.20 10.38 13.67
C GLY A 97 13.89 10.32 12.17
N TYR A 98 14.49 11.20 11.38
CA TYR A 98 14.27 11.23 9.93
C TYR A 98 15.05 10.14 9.20
N THR A 99 14.41 9.47 8.24
CA THR A 99 15.07 8.51 7.33
C THR A 99 14.33 8.45 5.99
N SER A 100 15.07 8.37 4.88
CA SER A 100 14.51 8.14 3.54
C SER A 100 14.25 6.66 3.25
N LEU A 101 14.49 5.76 4.21
CA LEU A 101 14.54 4.31 3.97
C LEU A 101 13.28 3.53 4.36
N LEU A 102 12.20 4.18 4.81
CA LEU A 102 10.97 3.46 5.20
C LEU A 102 10.35 2.68 4.03
N TRP A 103 10.58 3.05 2.78
CA TRP A 103 10.19 2.23 1.63
C TRP A 103 10.85 0.84 1.61
N ILE A 104 11.98 0.66 2.30
CA ILE A 104 12.59 -0.65 2.57
C ILE A 104 11.87 -1.28 3.77
N PHE A 105 11.93 -0.63 4.92
CA PHE A 105 11.51 -1.25 6.20
C PHE A 105 10.01 -1.55 6.30
N GLU A 106 9.20 -0.74 5.64
CA GLU A 106 7.74 -0.86 5.63
C GLU A 106 7.27 -1.35 4.27
N GLY A 107 7.86 -0.84 3.19
CA GLY A 107 7.51 -1.26 1.84
C GLY A 107 7.87 -2.72 1.55
N PHE A 108 9.07 -3.19 1.90
CA PHE A 108 9.43 -4.59 1.68
C PHE A 108 8.62 -5.51 2.59
N THR A 109 8.36 -5.08 3.82
CA THR A 109 7.47 -5.80 4.74
C THR A 109 6.06 -5.94 4.17
N SER A 110 5.50 -4.86 3.60
CA SER A 110 4.21 -4.88 2.87
C SER A 110 4.20 -5.65 1.56
N TYR A 111 5.37 -6.07 1.06
CA TYR A 111 5.45 -7.00 -0.07
C TYR A 111 5.47 -8.44 0.42
N TYR A 112 6.22 -8.70 1.50
CA TYR A 112 6.35 -10.02 2.07
C TYR A 112 5.14 -10.45 2.89
N ASP A 113 4.42 -9.55 3.56
CA ASP A 113 3.31 -9.91 4.43
C ASP A 113 2.25 -10.76 3.68
N ASP A 114 1.79 -10.30 2.52
CA ASP A 114 0.83 -11.01 1.65
C ASP A 114 1.50 -12.19 0.92
N LEU A 115 2.75 -12.06 0.47
CA LEU A 115 3.46 -13.13 -0.27
C LEU A 115 3.76 -14.34 0.62
N ILE A 116 4.07 -14.13 1.90
CA ILE A 116 4.35 -15.21 2.85
C ILE A 116 3.08 -15.99 3.17
N LEU A 117 1.90 -15.36 3.19
CA LEU A 117 0.63 -16.07 3.29
C LEU A 117 0.48 -17.11 2.16
N LEU A 118 0.88 -16.76 0.94
CA LEU A 118 0.92 -17.69 -0.19
C LEU A 118 2.00 -18.76 -0.01
N ARG A 119 3.25 -18.35 0.25
CA ARG A 119 4.41 -19.27 0.33
C ARG A 119 4.33 -20.24 1.51
N SER A 120 3.58 -19.91 2.56
CA SER A 120 3.27 -20.81 3.66
C SER A 120 2.14 -21.81 3.36
N GLY A 121 1.51 -21.69 2.19
CA GLY A 121 0.35 -22.49 1.79
C GLY A 121 -0.91 -22.20 2.60
N VAL A 122 -0.99 -21.01 3.22
CA VAL A 122 -2.15 -20.58 4.01
C VAL A 122 -3.24 -20.02 3.09
N ILE A 123 -2.87 -19.30 2.04
CA ILE A 123 -3.80 -18.87 0.99
C ILE A 123 -3.38 -19.42 -0.37
N LYS A 124 -4.34 -19.52 -1.31
CA LYS A 124 -4.05 -19.93 -2.68
C LYS A 124 -3.54 -18.78 -3.54
N GLN A 125 -2.99 -19.12 -4.72
CA GLN A 125 -2.48 -18.15 -5.69
C GLN A 125 -3.53 -17.11 -6.06
N GLU A 126 -4.79 -17.52 -6.25
CA GLU A 126 -5.88 -16.62 -6.60
C GLU A 126 -6.11 -15.55 -5.51
N SER A 127 -6.13 -15.96 -4.24
CA SER A 127 -6.26 -15.06 -3.10
C SER A 127 -5.10 -14.06 -3.02
N TYR A 128 -3.86 -14.51 -3.25
CA TYR A 128 -2.70 -13.61 -3.32
C TYR A 128 -2.80 -12.62 -4.48
N LEU A 129 -3.22 -13.05 -5.66
CA LEU A 129 -3.39 -12.15 -6.82
C LEU A 129 -4.50 -11.12 -6.59
N GLU A 130 -5.54 -11.44 -5.81
CA GLU A 130 -6.52 -10.46 -5.36
C GLU A 130 -5.90 -9.39 -4.44
N LEU A 131 -5.04 -9.80 -3.50
CA LEU A 131 -4.32 -8.89 -2.60
C LEU A 131 -3.36 -7.97 -3.38
N LEU A 132 -2.56 -8.54 -4.28
CA LEU A 132 -1.66 -7.80 -5.15
C LEU A 132 -2.41 -6.81 -6.05
N LYS A 133 -3.53 -7.25 -6.65
CA LYS A 133 -4.41 -6.36 -7.41
C LYS A 133 -4.90 -5.19 -6.55
N ALA A 134 -5.29 -5.44 -5.29
CA ALA A 134 -5.73 -4.38 -4.40
C ALA A 134 -4.61 -3.36 -4.08
N GLN A 135 -3.35 -3.80 -3.97
CA GLN A 135 -2.20 -2.90 -3.81
C GLN A 135 -1.99 -2.03 -5.06
N ILE A 136 -2.05 -2.62 -6.26
CA ILE A 136 -1.89 -1.89 -7.52
C ILE A 136 -3.06 -0.92 -7.74
N ASP A 137 -4.29 -1.33 -7.49
CA ASP A 137 -5.48 -0.47 -7.59
C ASP A 137 -5.36 0.76 -6.67
N ARG A 138 -4.90 0.57 -5.43
CA ARG A 138 -4.68 1.66 -4.47
C ARG A 138 -3.63 2.65 -4.97
N TYR A 139 -2.53 2.14 -5.52
CA TYR A 139 -1.48 2.95 -6.12
C TYR A 139 -2.01 3.76 -7.32
N LEU A 140 -2.71 3.10 -8.27
CA LEU A 140 -3.29 3.74 -9.45
C LEU A 140 -4.37 4.78 -9.11
N GLN A 141 -5.06 4.64 -7.98
CA GLN A 141 -6.09 5.58 -7.52
C GLN A 141 -5.56 6.70 -6.62
N ASN A 142 -4.28 6.67 -6.21
CA ASN A 142 -3.63 7.71 -5.44
C ASN A 142 -3.01 8.77 -6.38
N PRO A 143 -3.59 9.98 -6.51
CA PRO A 143 -3.01 11.04 -7.34
C PRO A 143 -1.70 11.61 -6.78
N GLY A 144 -1.50 11.54 -5.46
CA GLY A 144 -0.28 12.02 -4.83
C GLY A 144 1.01 11.29 -5.26
N ARG A 145 0.90 10.11 -5.91
CA ARG A 145 2.06 9.41 -6.50
C ARG A 145 2.80 10.22 -7.57
N PHE A 146 2.11 11.18 -8.20
CA PHE A 146 2.69 12.11 -9.18
C PHE A 146 3.26 13.38 -8.54
N VAL A 147 3.21 13.50 -7.21
CA VAL A 147 3.59 14.70 -6.46
C VAL A 147 4.76 14.45 -5.52
N GLN A 148 4.79 13.28 -4.88
CA GLN A 148 5.79 12.92 -3.89
C GLN A 148 6.47 11.60 -4.27
N THR A 149 7.80 11.56 -4.17
CA THR A 149 8.57 10.32 -4.34
C THR A 149 8.41 9.41 -3.11
N VAL A 150 8.76 8.12 -3.23
CA VAL A 150 8.63 7.20 -2.09
C VAL A 150 9.71 7.46 -1.02
N ALA A 151 10.90 7.91 -1.43
CA ALA A 151 11.97 8.30 -0.52
C ALA A 151 11.60 9.57 0.27
N GLU A 152 11.02 10.59 -0.38
CA GLU A 152 10.49 11.76 0.31
C GLU A 152 9.33 11.42 1.25
N SER A 153 8.44 10.50 0.84
CA SER A 153 7.35 10.03 1.71
C SER A 153 7.89 9.39 2.99
N SER A 154 8.97 8.62 2.89
CA SER A 154 9.67 8.03 4.05
C SER A 154 10.22 9.13 4.97
N PHE A 155 10.89 10.13 4.41
CA PHE A 155 11.47 11.23 5.17
C PHE A 155 10.39 12.08 5.86
N ASP A 156 9.31 12.40 5.14
CA ASP A 156 8.22 13.25 5.61
C ASP A 156 7.22 12.53 6.53
N ALA A 157 7.48 11.28 6.95
CA ALA A 157 6.53 10.46 7.71
C ALA A 157 5.97 11.19 8.94
N TRP A 158 6.84 11.85 9.72
CA TRP A 158 6.49 12.62 10.92
C TRP A 158 5.52 13.78 10.68
N VAL A 159 5.50 14.34 9.47
CA VAL A 159 4.78 15.58 9.16
C VAL A 159 3.56 15.32 8.27
N LYS A 160 3.68 14.46 7.26
CA LYS A 160 2.61 14.21 6.29
C LYS A 160 1.88 12.90 6.54
N PHE A 161 2.61 11.78 6.67
CA PHE A 161 1.98 10.46 6.70
C PHE A 161 1.25 10.18 8.02
N TYR A 162 1.81 10.55 9.17
CA TYR A 162 1.17 10.37 10.48
C TYR A 162 0.18 11.48 10.85
N ARG A 163 0.01 12.51 10.00
CA ARG A 163 -0.92 13.63 10.22
C ARG A 163 -1.78 13.88 8.99
N GLN A 164 -2.47 12.84 8.55
CA GLN A 164 -3.30 12.90 7.34
C GLN A 164 -4.54 13.79 7.52
N ASP A 165 -4.95 14.38 6.41
CA ASP A 165 -6.10 15.24 6.23
C ASP A 165 -6.83 14.88 4.92
N GLU A 166 -7.88 15.64 4.58
CA GLU A 166 -8.68 15.45 3.36
C GLU A 166 -7.86 15.58 2.06
N ASN A 167 -6.70 16.25 2.10
CA ASN A 167 -5.87 16.52 0.93
C ASN A 167 -4.70 15.54 0.80
N SER A 168 -4.45 14.71 1.81
CA SER A 168 -3.29 13.81 1.87
C SER A 168 -3.23 12.86 0.66
N ASN A 169 -4.36 12.35 0.18
CA ASN A 169 -4.39 11.51 -1.03
C ASN A 169 -3.99 12.27 -2.31
N ASN A 170 -4.16 13.60 -2.37
CA ASN A 170 -3.76 14.45 -3.50
C ASN A 170 -2.30 14.91 -3.45
N ALA A 171 -1.70 14.93 -2.27
CA ALA A 171 -0.42 15.57 -2.04
C ALA A 171 0.70 14.60 -1.68
N GLY A 172 0.37 13.38 -1.23
CA GLY A 172 1.34 12.40 -0.79
C GLY A 172 1.04 10.99 -1.31
N THR A 173 2.08 10.17 -1.25
CA THR A 173 2.01 8.74 -1.52
C THR A 173 2.37 7.96 -0.26
N SER A 174 1.95 6.70 -0.19
CA SER A 174 2.26 5.84 0.96
C SER A 174 3.58 5.09 0.71
N TYR A 175 4.55 5.24 1.62
CA TYR A 175 5.78 4.44 1.57
C TYR A 175 5.54 2.95 1.85
N TYR A 176 4.40 2.56 2.44
CA TYR A 176 3.94 1.16 2.49
C TYR A 176 3.49 0.68 1.11
N ASN A 177 2.49 1.33 0.51
CA ASN A 177 1.88 0.86 -0.74
C ASN A 177 2.80 1.04 -1.95
N LYS A 178 3.39 2.23 -2.16
CA LYS A 178 4.37 2.43 -3.24
C LYS A 178 5.65 1.65 -2.95
N GLY A 179 6.08 1.54 -1.69
CA GLY A 179 7.25 0.73 -1.30
C GLY A 179 7.07 -0.77 -1.56
N CYS A 180 5.89 -1.33 -1.30
CA CYS A 180 5.52 -2.71 -1.68
C CYS A 180 5.67 -2.93 -3.19
N LEU A 181 5.17 -2.00 -4.01
CA LEU A 181 5.29 -2.12 -5.46
C LEU A 181 6.72 -1.86 -5.97
N VAL A 182 7.51 -1.06 -5.26
CA VAL A 182 8.96 -0.94 -5.49
C VAL A 182 9.67 -2.26 -5.18
N ALA A 183 9.33 -2.91 -4.07
CA ALA A 183 9.86 -4.23 -3.68
C ALA A 183 9.52 -5.28 -4.74
N LEU A 184 8.28 -5.29 -5.23
CA LEU A 184 7.85 -6.12 -6.35
C LEU A 184 8.70 -5.87 -7.60
N CYS A 185 8.84 -4.61 -8.02
CA CYS A 185 9.65 -4.27 -9.19
C CYS A 185 11.12 -4.72 -9.03
N LEU A 186 11.67 -4.55 -7.84
CA LEU A 186 13.03 -4.96 -7.51
C LEU A 186 13.18 -6.48 -7.52
N ASP A 187 12.25 -7.23 -6.92
CA ASP A 187 12.28 -8.70 -6.93
C ASP A 187 12.22 -9.25 -8.37
N LEU A 188 11.28 -8.78 -9.18
CA LEU A 188 11.14 -9.20 -10.58
C LEU A 188 12.40 -8.83 -11.39
N GLY A 189 12.92 -7.61 -11.19
CA GLY A 189 14.15 -7.16 -11.86
C GLY A 189 15.38 -7.99 -11.48
N LEU A 190 15.50 -8.39 -10.21
CA LEU A 190 16.59 -9.24 -9.71
C LEU A 190 16.48 -10.65 -10.27
N ARG A 191 15.26 -11.20 -10.36
CA ARG A 191 14.98 -12.53 -10.95
C ARG A 191 15.35 -12.62 -12.42
N LEU A 192 15.10 -11.56 -13.20
CA LEU A 192 15.58 -11.47 -14.58
C LEU A 192 17.11 -11.52 -14.71
N ARG A 193 17.84 -11.33 -13.60
CA ARG A 193 19.31 -11.36 -13.52
C ARG A 193 19.83 -12.50 -12.63
N GLY A 194 19.02 -13.52 -12.38
CA GLY A 194 19.44 -14.73 -11.66
C GLY A 194 19.56 -14.57 -10.14
N SER A 195 18.93 -13.54 -9.56
CA SER A 195 18.86 -13.33 -8.11
C SER A 195 17.41 -13.12 -7.65
N SER A 196 17.17 -12.67 -6.42
CA SER A 196 15.85 -12.32 -5.93
C SER A 196 15.92 -11.35 -4.76
N LEU A 197 14.79 -10.73 -4.42
CA LEU A 197 14.67 -9.94 -3.20
C LEU A 197 14.93 -10.82 -1.96
N ASP A 198 14.59 -12.12 -1.99
CA ASP A 198 14.89 -13.04 -0.89
C ASP A 198 16.40 -13.17 -0.66
N ALA A 199 17.19 -13.22 -1.73
CA ALA A 199 18.65 -13.27 -1.64
C ALA A 199 19.21 -11.96 -1.07
N LEU A 200 18.62 -10.82 -1.45
CA LEU A 200 18.96 -9.52 -0.90
C LEU A 200 18.63 -9.42 0.59
N MET A 201 17.45 -9.87 1.01
CA MET A 201 17.03 -9.90 2.42
C MET A 201 17.95 -10.78 3.27
N ARG A 202 18.36 -11.96 2.77
CA ARG A 202 19.37 -12.79 3.42
C ARG A 202 20.71 -12.07 3.56
N LYS A 203 21.17 -11.35 2.53
CA LYS A 203 22.42 -10.57 2.60
C LYS A 203 22.35 -9.43 3.60
N LEU A 204 21.22 -8.73 3.68
CA LEU A 204 20.99 -7.72 4.72
C LEU A 204 21.07 -8.32 6.13
N TYR A 205 20.45 -9.49 6.32
CA TYR A 205 20.47 -10.19 7.60
C TYR A 205 21.89 -10.64 7.97
N GLU A 206 22.62 -11.28 7.04
CA GLU A 206 24.02 -11.67 7.22
C GLU A 206 24.92 -10.47 7.56
N ASN A 207 24.77 -9.34 6.86
CA ASN A 207 25.53 -8.12 7.13
C ASN A 207 25.24 -7.59 8.55
N THR A 208 23.97 -7.60 8.94
CA THR A 208 23.55 -7.12 10.26
C THR A 208 24.05 -8.03 11.39
N GLN A 209 24.09 -9.35 11.17
CA GLN A 209 24.73 -10.30 12.09
C GLN A 209 26.23 -10.02 12.27
N ASN A 210 26.88 -9.40 11.28
CA ASN A 210 28.26 -8.93 11.34
C ASN A 210 28.39 -7.46 11.80
N GLY A 211 27.32 -6.86 12.32
CA GLY A 211 27.30 -5.51 12.89
C GLY A 211 27.16 -4.37 11.87
N ILE A 212 26.78 -4.67 10.63
CA ILE A 212 26.62 -3.67 9.55
C ILE A 212 25.12 -3.39 9.34
N GLN A 213 24.68 -2.19 9.72
CA GLN A 213 23.31 -1.72 9.53
C GLN A 213 23.10 -1.08 8.15
N VAL A 214 21.85 -0.72 7.83
CA VAL A 214 21.46 -0.23 6.51
C VAL A 214 21.66 1.28 6.40
N ASN A 215 22.27 1.71 5.31
CA ASN A 215 22.32 3.11 4.88
C ASN A 215 21.80 3.27 3.45
N GLU A 216 21.79 4.51 2.95
CA GLU A 216 21.28 4.88 1.62
C GLU A 216 21.95 4.14 0.46
N ARG A 217 23.16 3.60 0.64
CA ARG A 217 23.89 2.88 -0.43
C ARG A 217 23.70 1.37 -0.36
N THR A 218 23.28 0.82 0.78
CA THR A 218 23.27 -0.62 1.03
C THR A 218 22.52 -1.42 -0.04
N ILE A 219 21.33 -0.98 -0.45
CA ILE A 219 20.55 -1.71 -1.47
C ILE A 219 21.24 -1.69 -2.82
N TYR A 220 21.81 -0.56 -3.23
CA TYR A 220 22.54 -0.44 -4.49
C TYR A 220 23.74 -1.39 -4.53
N ASP A 221 24.56 -1.37 -3.49
CA ASP A 221 25.78 -2.16 -3.38
C ASP A 221 25.46 -3.67 -3.34
N LEU A 222 24.40 -4.06 -2.62
CA LEU A 222 23.97 -5.47 -2.54
C LEU A 222 23.35 -5.97 -3.86
N CYS A 223 22.55 -5.16 -4.54
CA CYS A 223 22.03 -5.53 -5.86
C CYS A 223 23.18 -5.74 -6.87
N GLU A 224 24.19 -4.85 -6.88
CA GLU A 224 25.38 -5.01 -7.73
C GLU A 224 26.18 -6.26 -7.37
N GLN A 225 26.37 -6.54 -6.07
CA GLN A 225 27.03 -7.77 -5.64
C GLN A 225 26.29 -9.04 -6.09
N LEU A 226 24.96 -9.02 -6.04
CA LEU A 226 24.13 -10.19 -6.33
C LEU A 226 23.99 -10.47 -7.83
N THR A 227 24.05 -9.46 -8.69
CA THR A 227 23.83 -9.63 -10.13
C THR A 227 25.04 -9.31 -11.00
N GLY A 228 26.04 -8.60 -10.47
CA GLY A 228 27.18 -8.09 -11.24
C GLY A 228 26.88 -6.85 -12.09
N ASP A 229 25.66 -6.29 -11.99
CA ASP A 229 25.20 -5.13 -12.76
C ASP A 229 25.12 -3.89 -11.88
N LYS A 230 25.28 -2.69 -12.47
CA LYS A 230 25.00 -1.44 -11.75
C LYS A 230 23.51 -1.18 -11.68
N TRP A 231 23.01 -0.89 -10.47
CA TRP A 231 21.58 -0.68 -10.19
C TRP A 231 21.17 0.77 -9.91
N ILE A 232 22.12 1.71 -9.99
CA ILE A 232 21.93 3.12 -9.61
C ILE A 232 20.75 3.76 -10.34
N GLU A 233 20.63 3.56 -11.65
CA GLU A 233 19.56 4.17 -12.46
C GLU A 233 18.21 3.53 -12.16
N GLN A 234 18.16 2.20 -12.05
CA GLN A 234 16.94 1.44 -11.82
C GLN A 234 16.36 1.76 -10.44
N ILE A 235 17.18 1.71 -9.39
CA ILE A 235 16.70 2.03 -8.04
C ILE A 235 16.32 3.50 -7.94
N ASN A 236 17.11 4.43 -8.50
CA ASN A 236 16.75 5.85 -8.50
C ASN A 236 15.43 6.12 -9.23
N TYR A 237 15.18 5.45 -10.36
CA TYR A 237 13.91 5.54 -11.06
C TYR A 237 12.75 5.12 -10.13
N LEU A 238 12.89 4.00 -9.43
CA LEU A 238 11.86 3.48 -8.53
C LEU A 238 11.60 4.39 -7.32
N ILE A 239 12.64 4.99 -6.73
CA ILE A 239 12.52 5.64 -5.41
C ILE A 239 12.56 7.17 -5.42
N ASN A 240 13.27 7.77 -6.38
CA ASN A 240 13.56 9.21 -6.47
C ASN A 240 12.81 9.90 -7.62
N THR A 241 11.84 9.21 -8.23
CA THR A 241 10.96 9.80 -9.25
C THR A 241 9.48 9.62 -8.90
N THR A 242 8.65 10.43 -9.54
CA THR A 242 7.19 10.32 -9.54
C THR A 242 6.67 9.69 -10.83
N ASP A 243 7.56 9.14 -11.66
CA ASP A 243 7.19 8.42 -12.87
C ASP A 243 6.51 7.10 -12.49
N GLU A 244 5.75 6.54 -13.43
CA GLU A 244 5.02 5.30 -13.19
C GLU A 244 5.97 4.10 -13.02
N LEU A 245 5.64 3.24 -12.07
CA LEU A 245 6.37 2.00 -11.82
C LEU A 245 6.26 1.07 -13.04
N PRO A 246 7.32 0.33 -13.42
CA PRO A 246 7.37 -0.45 -14.65
C PRO A 246 6.63 -1.81 -14.54
N LEU A 247 5.44 -1.82 -13.92
CA LEU A 247 4.65 -3.02 -13.67
C LEU A 247 4.14 -3.66 -14.96
N GLU A 248 3.72 -2.84 -15.93
CA GLU A 248 3.27 -3.30 -17.25
C GLU A 248 4.37 -4.03 -18.03
N GLN A 249 5.63 -3.64 -17.83
CA GLN A 249 6.78 -4.28 -18.47
C GLN A 249 7.24 -5.53 -17.70
N LEU A 250 7.21 -5.49 -16.37
CA LEU A 250 7.79 -6.56 -15.54
C LEU A 250 6.86 -7.76 -15.34
N LEU A 251 5.56 -7.55 -15.07
CA LEU A 251 4.64 -8.64 -14.73
C LEU A 251 4.46 -9.69 -15.85
N PRO A 252 4.38 -9.29 -17.15
CA PRO A 252 4.27 -10.27 -18.24
C PRO A 252 5.48 -11.21 -18.38
N GLU A 253 6.67 -10.77 -17.98
CA GLU A 253 7.87 -11.63 -17.99
C GLU A 253 7.70 -12.83 -17.05
N PHE A 254 6.88 -12.67 -16.01
CA PHE A 254 6.56 -13.68 -14.99
C PHE A 254 5.15 -14.27 -15.17
N GLY A 255 4.59 -14.20 -16.37
CA GLY A 255 3.38 -14.93 -16.74
C GLY A 255 2.08 -14.29 -16.25
N LEU A 256 2.10 -13.01 -15.88
CA LEU A 256 0.91 -12.27 -15.47
C LEU A 256 0.65 -11.10 -16.42
N SER A 257 -0.51 -11.08 -17.08
CA SER A 257 -0.91 -9.92 -17.87
C SER A 257 -1.26 -8.73 -16.98
N TYR A 258 -1.06 -7.53 -17.52
CA TYR A 258 -1.36 -6.26 -16.89
C TYR A 258 -2.24 -5.44 -17.84
N SER A 259 -3.50 -5.21 -17.48
CA SER A 259 -4.41 -4.39 -18.29
C SER A 259 -5.18 -3.40 -17.42
N LEU A 260 -5.08 -2.11 -17.74
CA LEU A 260 -5.82 -1.09 -17.01
C LEU A 260 -7.30 -1.05 -17.41
N LYS A 261 -8.17 -0.85 -16.43
CA LYS A 261 -9.63 -0.66 -16.57
C LYS A 261 -10.09 0.60 -15.86
N ASN A 262 -11.10 1.26 -16.43
CA ASN A 262 -11.71 2.46 -15.87
C ASN A 262 -13.23 2.25 -15.69
N ASP A 263 -13.60 1.18 -14.99
CA ASP A 263 -15.01 0.78 -14.84
C ASP A 263 -15.78 1.62 -13.81
N LYS A 264 -15.06 2.26 -12.89
CA LYS A 264 -15.60 3.13 -11.85
C LYS A 264 -15.03 4.53 -12.00
N SER A 265 -15.80 5.52 -11.60
CA SER A 265 -15.38 6.91 -11.59
C SER A 265 -16.02 7.69 -10.46
N LEU A 266 -15.35 8.76 -10.02
CA LEU A 266 -15.86 9.72 -9.05
C LEU A 266 -16.65 10.80 -9.78
N PRO A 267 -17.94 11.01 -9.45
CA PRO A 267 -18.73 12.05 -10.08
C PRO A 267 -18.17 13.43 -9.70
N PHE A 268 -17.92 14.26 -10.70
CA PHE A 268 -17.22 15.54 -10.55
C PHE A 268 -15.82 15.45 -9.89
N GLY A 269 -15.24 14.24 -9.79
CA GLY A 269 -14.03 14.02 -9.00
C GLY A 269 -14.25 14.03 -7.49
N LEU A 270 -15.48 13.83 -7.02
CA LEU A 270 -15.85 13.89 -5.61
C LEU A 270 -16.13 12.49 -5.07
N LYS A 271 -15.62 12.20 -3.87
CA LYS A 271 -16.11 11.08 -3.07
C LYS A 271 -17.27 11.58 -2.22
N LEU A 272 -18.45 11.00 -2.39
CA LEU A 272 -19.70 11.50 -1.84
C LEU A 272 -20.32 10.49 -0.85
N ALA A 273 -21.04 11.00 0.14
CA ALA A 273 -21.84 10.19 1.04
C ALA A 273 -23.18 10.86 1.32
N ASP A 274 -24.29 10.13 1.14
CA ASP A 274 -25.61 10.61 1.54
C ASP A 274 -25.72 10.65 3.08
N LYS A 275 -26.15 11.79 3.62
CA LYS A 275 -26.50 12.03 5.02
C LYS A 275 -27.88 12.66 5.11
N ALA A 276 -28.41 12.80 6.33
CA ALA A 276 -29.76 13.34 6.53
C ALA A 276 -29.86 14.82 6.07
N GLU A 277 -28.77 15.55 6.27
CA GLU A 277 -28.59 16.97 5.97
C GLU A 277 -28.27 17.26 4.49
N GLY A 278 -27.85 16.27 3.71
CA GLY A 278 -27.48 16.43 2.30
C GLY A 278 -26.39 15.44 1.87
N VAL A 279 -25.78 15.69 0.71
CA VAL A 279 -24.67 14.86 0.20
C VAL A 279 -23.36 15.47 0.67
N VAL A 280 -22.66 14.79 1.58
CA VAL A 280 -21.36 15.22 2.10
C VAL A 280 -20.26 14.91 1.10
N VAL A 281 -19.45 15.91 0.77
CA VAL A 281 -18.19 15.74 0.04
C VAL A 281 -17.13 15.23 1.00
N GLN A 282 -16.75 13.96 0.91
CA GLN A 282 -15.72 13.38 1.77
C GLN A 282 -14.32 13.81 1.36
N THR A 283 -14.04 13.75 0.06
CA THR A 283 -12.75 14.12 -0.53
C THR A 283 -12.95 14.70 -1.92
N VAL A 284 -12.07 15.59 -2.33
CA VAL A 284 -12.08 16.21 -3.66
C VAL A 284 -10.80 15.85 -4.39
N ARG A 285 -10.92 15.23 -5.57
CA ARG A 285 -9.79 14.99 -6.48
C ARG A 285 -9.29 16.32 -7.03
N ARG A 286 -7.98 16.60 -6.86
CA ARG A 286 -7.36 17.87 -7.26
C ARG A 286 -7.55 18.19 -8.76
N ASP A 287 -7.49 17.17 -9.61
CA ASP A 287 -7.66 17.23 -11.06
C ASP A 287 -9.14 17.21 -11.53
N GLY A 288 -10.07 16.92 -10.62
CA GLY A 288 -11.50 16.81 -10.89
C GLY A 288 -12.19 18.15 -11.17
N VAL A 289 -13.30 18.11 -11.90
CA VAL A 289 -14.10 19.31 -12.24
C VAL A 289 -14.74 19.96 -11.02
N GLY A 290 -15.06 19.18 -9.97
CA GLY A 290 -15.57 19.71 -8.71
C GLY A 290 -14.55 20.58 -7.96
N SER A 291 -13.27 20.18 -7.98
CA SER A 291 -12.15 21.01 -7.47
C SER A 291 -12.07 22.34 -8.21
N LYS A 292 -12.12 22.29 -9.55
CA LYS A 292 -12.08 23.48 -10.41
C LYS A 292 -13.29 24.41 -10.18
N ALA A 293 -14.44 23.85 -9.84
CA ALA A 293 -15.65 24.58 -9.48
C ALA A 293 -15.58 25.21 -8.07
N GLY A 294 -14.60 24.85 -7.24
CA GLY A 294 -14.42 25.39 -5.90
C GLY A 294 -15.07 24.58 -4.77
N LEU A 295 -15.58 23.38 -5.07
CA LEU A 295 -16.05 22.45 -4.04
C LEU A 295 -14.87 21.95 -3.19
N SER A 296 -15.12 21.73 -1.91
CA SER A 296 -14.14 21.31 -0.92
C SER A 296 -14.67 20.12 -0.12
N ALA A 297 -13.76 19.39 0.52
CA ALA A 297 -14.17 18.39 1.50
C ALA A 297 -15.02 19.06 2.60
N HIS A 298 -15.95 18.29 3.15
CA HIS A 298 -16.94 18.69 4.15
C HIS A 298 -18.02 19.66 3.66
N ASP A 299 -18.01 20.08 2.39
CA ASP A 299 -19.18 20.74 1.81
C ASP A 299 -20.38 19.78 1.83
N ILE A 300 -21.57 20.31 2.13
CA ILE A 300 -22.83 19.58 2.14
C ILE A 300 -23.65 20.04 0.95
N ILE A 301 -23.64 19.27 -0.14
CA ILE A 301 -24.42 19.56 -1.34
C ILE A 301 -25.89 19.25 -1.05
N ILE A 302 -26.75 20.26 -1.18
CA ILE A 302 -28.18 20.16 -0.90
C ILE A 302 -29.03 20.16 -2.18
N ALA A 303 -28.54 20.77 -3.26
CA ALA A 303 -29.25 20.78 -4.54
C ALA A 303 -28.31 20.80 -5.75
N ILE A 304 -28.79 20.26 -6.88
CA ILE A 304 -28.21 20.34 -8.22
C ILE A 304 -29.31 20.73 -9.22
N ASP A 305 -29.11 21.82 -9.95
CA ASP A 305 -30.09 22.39 -10.91
C ASP A 305 -31.52 22.51 -10.33
N GLY A 306 -31.61 23.01 -9.10
CA GLY A 306 -32.90 23.22 -8.41
C GLY A 306 -33.56 21.94 -7.88
N LEU A 307 -32.93 20.77 -8.01
CA LEU A 307 -33.42 19.50 -7.47
C LEU A 307 -32.63 19.11 -6.22
N LYS A 308 -33.31 18.47 -5.26
CA LYS A 308 -32.66 17.94 -4.04
C LYS A 308 -31.55 16.97 -4.42
N ALA A 309 -30.34 17.23 -3.92
CA ALA A 309 -29.17 16.40 -4.21
C ALA A 309 -29.27 15.02 -3.54
N THR A 310 -28.81 14.01 -4.28
CA THR A 310 -28.49 12.67 -3.78
C THR A 310 -27.24 12.21 -4.52
N THR A 311 -26.46 11.27 -3.97
CA THR A 311 -25.27 10.74 -4.67
C THR A 311 -25.64 10.22 -6.06
N LYS A 312 -26.76 9.47 -6.18
CA LYS A 312 -27.26 8.94 -7.45
C LYS A 312 -27.60 10.03 -8.47
N LEU A 313 -28.19 11.13 -8.03
CA LEU A 313 -28.52 12.26 -8.92
C LEU A 313 -27.23 12.94 -9.39
N ILE A 314 -26.29 13.21 -8.49
CA ILE A 314 -25.00 13.80 -8.84
C ILE A 314 -24.23 12.91 -9.83
N GLU A 315 -24.21 11.59 -9.63
CA GLU A 315 -23.61 10.64 -10.57
C GLU A 315 -24.25 10.70 -11.97
N LYS A 316 -25.57 10.85 -12.04
CA LYS A 316 -26.28 10.99 -13.33
C LYS A 316 -25.85 12.27 -14.06
N TYR A 317 -25.75 13.38 -13.34
CA TYR A 317 -25.34 14.67 -13.91
C TYR A 317 -23.86 14.66 -14.32
N ALA A 318 -22.97 14.08 -13.51
CA ALA A 318 -21.55 13.97 -13.83
C ALA A 318 -21.26 13.21 -15.13
N LYS A 319 -22.12 12.24 -15.51
CA LYS A 319 -22.02 11.48 -16.77
C LYS A 319 -22.53 12.25 -17.99
N GLN A 320 -23.25 13.34 -17.79
CA GLN A 320 -23.81 14.15 -18.86
C GLN A 320 -22.91 15.35 -19.14
N GLN A 321 -22.88 15.80 -20.40
CA GLN A 321 -22.22 17.05 -20.77
C GLN A 321 -23.16 18.21 -20.45
N GLY A 322 -22.65 19.21 -19.74
CA GLY A 322 -23.42 20.38 -19.32
C GLY A 322 -22.70 21.21 -18.27
N ASN A 323 -23.29 22.33 -17.90
CA ASN A 323 -22.90 23.11 -16.73
C ASN A 323 -24.09 23.09 -15.77
N TYR A 324 -23.82 22.79 -14.51
CA TYR A 324 -24.84 22.55 -13.50
C TYR A 324 -24.60 23.43 -12.29
N SER A 325 -25.68 23.99 -11.76
CA SER A 325 -25.66 24.82 -10.58
C SER A 325 -25.82 23.97 -9.33
N LEU A 326 -24.81 23.97 -8.47
CA LEU A 326 -24.81 23.27 -7.19
C LEU A 326 -25.01 24.26 -6.05
N LEU A 327 -25.94 23.95 -5.16
CA LEU A 327 -26.06 24.61 -3.87
C LEU A 327 -25.47 23.71 -2.80
N ALA A 328 -24.51 24.24 -2.04
CA ALA A 328 -23.89 23.51 -0.94
C ALA A 328 -23.63 24.41 0.25
N PHE A 329 -23.75 23.87 1.45
CA PHE A 329 -23.28 24.54 2.64
C PHE A 329 -21.79 24.27 2.83
N ARG A 330 -21.03 25.33 3.06
CA ARG A 330 -19.70 25.26 3.66
C ARG A 330 -19.80 25.84 5.05
N ARG A 331 -19.73 24.96 6.06
CA ARG A 331 -20.08 25.31 7.45
C ARG A 331 -21.52 25.86 7.48
N ASP A 332 -21.70 27.14 7.80
CA ASP A 332 -22.98 27.85 7.89
C ASP A 332 -23.30 28.74 6.68
N GLU A 333 -22.42 28.78 5.68
CA GLU A 333 -22.58 29.62 4.49
C GLU A 333 -23.17 28.81 3.34
N LEU A 334 -24.33 29.25 2.81
CA LEU A 334 -24.88 28.69 1.59
C LEU A 334 -24.12 29.25 0.39
N MET A 335 -23.47 28.37 -0.36
CA MET A 335 -22.70 28.71 -1.54
C MET A 335 -23.39 28.16 -2.80
N GLN A 336 -23.21 28.87 -3.92
CA GLN A 336 -23.59 28.41 -5.25
C GLN A 336 -22.32 28.21 -6.07
N PHE A 337 -22.22 27.04 -6.69
CA PHE A 337 -21.11 26.65 -7.55
C PHE A 337 -21.62 26.30 -8.93
N GLU A 338 -20.85 26.61 -9.97
CA GLU A 338 -21.11 26.15 -11.33
C GLU A 338 -20.10 25.05 -11.68
N VAL A 339 -20.58 23.83 -11.89
CA VAL A 339 -19.74 22.65 -12.17
C VAL A 339 -20.00 22.13 -13.57
N GLN A 340 -18.93 21.83 -14.29
CA GLN A 340 -19.04 21.15 -15.58
C GLN A 340 -19.31 19.65 -15.37
N GLY A 341 -20.14 19.08 -16.24
CA GLY A 341 -20.28 17.65 -16.44
C GLY A 341 -18.93 16.97 -16.63
N GLY A 342 -18.63 15.98 -15.78
CA GLY A 342 -17.42 15.19 -15.87
C GLY A 342 -17.24 14.27 -14.66
N SER A 343 -16.53 13.16 -14.89
CA SER A 343 -16.12 12.23 -13.84
C SER A 343 -14.61 12.03 -13.88
N THR A 344 -14.03 11.63 -12.75
CA THR A 344 -12.62 11.22 -12.66
C THR A 344 -12.55 9.72 -12.54
N ASP A 345 -11.89 9.06 -13.49
CA ASP A 345 -11.77 7.60 -13.49
C ASP A 345 -11.00 7.10 -12.26
N LEU A 346 -11.48 5.99 -11.71
CA LEU A 346 -10.78 5.22 -10.69
C LEU A 346 -10.15 4.01 -11.39
N THR A 347 -8.97 4.23 -11.94
CA THR A 347 -8.23 3.20 -12.67
C THR A 347 -7.96 2.00 -11.76
N THR A 348 -8.21 0.81 -12.31
CA THR A 348 -7.89 -0.47 -11.68
C THR A 348 -7.10 -1.34 -12.66
N VAL A 349 -6.43 -2.35 -12.16
CA VAL A 349 -5.71 -3.34 -12.98
C VAL A 349 -6.49 -4.64 -13.08
N GLU A 350 -6.57 -5.22 -14.27
CA GLU A 350 -6.94 -6.63 -14.47
C GLU A 350 -5.64 -7.44 -14.58
N LEU A 351 -5.49 -8.44 -13.70
CA LEU A 351 -4.38 -9.39 -13.71
C LEU A 351 -4.91 -10.76 -14.14
N LYS A 352 -4.29 -11.39 -15.14
CA LYS A 352 -4.59 -12.78 -15.52
C LYS A 352 -3.31 -13.58 -15.64
N VAL A 353 -3.36 -14.82 -15.17
CA VAL A 353 -2.25 -15.75 -15.33
C VAL A 353 -2.25 -16.26 -16.76
N ASP A 354 -1.29 -15.79 -17.55
CA ASP A 354 -1.10 -16.17 -18.94
C ASP A 354 -0.15 -17.38 -19.05
N ASN A 355 0.75 -17.57 -18.06
CA ASN A 355 1.68 -18.69 -18.02
C ASN A 355 1.97 -19.15 -16.58
N GLN A 356 1.38 -20.30 -16.21
CA GLN A 356 1.50 -20.87 -14.86
C GLN A 356 2.93 -21.26 -14.47
N ALA A 357 3.74 -21.81 -15.39
CA ALA A 357 5.12 -22.18 -15.06
C ALA A 357 6.01 -20.95 -14.77
N LYS A 358 5.77 -19.85 -15.49
CA LYS A 358 6.48 -18.58 -15.23
C LYS A 358 6.10 -17.96 -13.89
N ILE A 359 4.81 -17.99 -13.53
CA ILE A 359 4.35 -17.39 -12.28
C ILE A 359 4.85 -18.18 -11.06
N GLU A 360 4.88 -19.52 -11.14
CA GLU A 360 5.44 -20.40 -10.10
C GLU A 360 6.93 -20.11 -9.84
N THR A 361 7.69 -19.77 -10.89
CA THR A 361 9.10 -19.37 -10.78
C THR A 361 9.28 -18.07 -9.97
N TRP A 362 8.31 -17.16 -10.00
CA TRP A 362 8.33 -15.95 -9.18
C TRP A 362 7.82 -16.21 -7.76
N LEU A 363 6.66 -16.85 -7.65
CA LEU A 363 5.98 -17.03 -6.37
C LEU A 363 6.69 -18.06 -5.48
N ASN A 364 7.55 -18.91 -6.05
CA ASN A 364 8.26 -20.00 -5.37
C ASN A 364 7.28 -20.99 -4.70
N VAL A 365 6.21 -21.36 -5.42
CA VAL A 365 5.16 -22.29 -4.97
C VAL A 365 4.95 -23.43 -5.94
#